data_AF-A0A807ZNQ1-F1
#
_entry.id   AF-A0A807ZNQ1-F1
#
_cell.length_a   1.000
_cell.length_b   1.000
_cell.length_c   1.000
_cell.angle_alpha   90.00
_cell.angle_beta   90.00
_cell.angle_gamma   90.00
#
_symmetry.space_group_name_H-M   'P 1'
#
loop_
_entity.id
_entity.type
_entity.pdbx_description
1 polymer ?
#
loop_
_entity_poly.entity_id
_entity_poly.type
_entity_poly.pdbx_seq_one_letter_code
_entity_poly.pdbx_strand_id
1 'polypeptide(L)'
;MDMQDILARLSFDAGTRIRTWKKLAMQAQYGLPLKDCLNNLRDQTQRRNPVLSRVFDQVLKHIGSGHHLDTALTGYASPEEIMLIASGQKAGKLPDGLRMAAELLEARRRIVGAVTGALAYPLFLFFMAMGMLAIVALYVMPELVQLSDPGNWTGFARGLYLISTFIGSWGGIVLLAALVGGCVGLVGTLPLWTGPARKIADRFPPGPCTA
;
A
#
# COMPACT_ATOMS: atom_id res chain seq x y z
N MET A 1 -0.50 -14.56 -22.19
CA MET A 1 -0.24 -13.39 -21.33
C MET A 1 1.24 -13.44 -21.02
N ASP A 2 2.02 -12.49 -21.53
CA ASP A 2 3.48 -12.56 -21.50
C ASP A 2 4.01 -12.26 -20.08
N MET A 3 5.02 -13.00 -19.60
CA MET A 3 5.64 -12.78 -18.28
C MET A 3 6.09 -11.32 -18.13
N GLN A 4 6.49 -10.72 -19.24
CA GLN A 4 6.97 -9.35 -19.33
C GLN A 4 5.85 -8.31 -19.15
N ASP A 5 4.59 -8.62 -19.49
CA ASP A 5 3.44 -7.74 -19.27
C ASP A 5 3.03 -7.69 -17.79
N ILE A 6 3.17 -8.82 -17.08
CA ILE A 6 2.91 -8.88 -15.63
C ILE A 6 3.94 -8.01 -14.89
N LEU A 7 5.21 -8.12 -15.28
CA LEU A 7 6.29 -7.28 -14.75
C LEU A 7 6.09 -5.80 -15.09
N ALA A 8 5.56 -5.49 -16.28
CA ALA A 8 5.22 -4.13 -16.68
C ALA A 8 4.14 -3.51 -15.78
N ARG A 9 3.07 -4.25 -15.50
CA ARG A 9 2.01 -3.83 -14.57
C ARG A 9 2.52 -3.63 -13.15
N LEU A 10 3.40 -4.52 -12.68
CA LEU A 10 4.05 -4.39 -11.36
C LEU A 10 4.99 -3.17 -11.29
N SER A 11 5.67 -2.84 -12.39
CA SER A 11 6.60 -1.69 -12.45
C SER A 11 5.89 -0.34 -12.42
N PHE A 12 4.63 -0.29 -12.88
CA PHE A 12 3.81 0.93 -12.92
C PHE A 12 3.05 1.14 -11.60
N ASP A 13 3.81 1.15 -10.50
CA ASP A 13 3.31 1.41 -9.15
C ASP A 13 2.70 2.81 -9.01
N ALA A 14 1.81 2.98 -8.03
CA ALA A 14 1.13 4.25 -7.72
C ALA A 14 2.09 5.43 -7.63
N GLY A 15 3.28 5.26 -7.02
CA GLY A 15 4.28 6.33 -6.94
C GLY A 15 4.80 6.77 -8.32
N THR A 16 4.96 5.82 -9.25
CA THR A 16 5.35 6.10 -10.63
C THR A 16 4.22 6.78 -11.40
N ARG A 17 2.99 6.28 -11.26
CA ARG A 17 1.81 6.85 -11.91
C ARG A 17 1.59 8.32 -11.53
N ILE A 18 1.72 8.66 -10.23
CA ILE A 18 1.63 10.06 -9.75
C ILE A 18 2.60 10.96 -10.52
N ARG A 19 3.87 10.57 -10.62
CA ARG A 19 4.90 11.36 -11.32
C ARG A 19 4.59 11.48 -12.81
N THR A 20 4.15 10.39 -13.43
CA THR A 20 3.75 10.35 -14.84
C THR A 20 2.58 11.29 -15.10
N TRP A 21 1.50 11.23 -14.32
CA TRP A 21 0.32 12.08 -14.47
C TRP A 21 0.65 13.57 -14.27
N LYS A 22 1.43 13.91 -13.24
CA LYS A 22 1.88 15.30 -13.03
C LYS A 22 2.71 15.83 -14.19
N LYS A 23 3.64 15.02 -14.70
CA LYS A 23 4.50 15.41 -15.82
C LYS A 23 3.73 15.56 -17.12
N LEU A 24 2.82 14.64 -17.42
CA LEU A 24 1.93 14.74 -18.58
C LEU A 24 1.00 15.94 -18.47
N ALA A 25 0.44 16.21 -17.29
CA ALA A 25 -0.41 17.39 -17.07
C ALA A 25 0.36 18.68 -17.36
N MET A 26 1.57 18.80 -16.82
CA MET A 26 2.44 19.95 -17.04
C MET A 26 2.79 20.13 -18.52
N GLN A 27 3.23 19.09 -19.22
CA GLN A 27 3.58 19.19 -20.64
C GLN A 27 2.36 19.50 -21.53
N ALA A 28 1.22 18.88 -21.24
CA ALA A 28 -0.03 19.15 -21.96
C ALA A 28 -0.54 20.58 -21.70
N GLN A 29 -0.30 21.14 -20.51
CA GLN A 29 -0.61 22.55 -20.21
C GLN A 29 0.21 23.53 -21.06
N TYR A 30 1.46 23.17 -21.39
CA TYR A 30 2.30 23.94 -22.32
C TYR A 30 1.96 23.70 -23.80
N GLY A 31 0.89 22.97 -24.10
CA GLY A 31 0.42 22.74 -25.46
C GLY A 31 1.22 21.71 -26.25
N LEU A 32 2.10 20.94 -25.60
CA LEU A 32 2.80 19.85 -26.29
C LEU A 32 1.79 18.76 -26.69
N PRO A 33 1.86 18.25 -27.94
CA PRO A 33 1.04 17.12 -28.35
C PRO A 33 1.26 15.92 -27.43
N LEU A 34 0.17 15.25 -27.04
CA LEU A 34 0.22 14.11 -26.11
C LEU A 34 1.19 13.00 -26.57
N LYS A 35 1.28 12.76 -27.89
CA LYS A 35 2.21 11.79 -28.48
C LYS A 35 3.67 12.15 -28.17
N ASP A 36 4.04 13.42 -28.26
CA ASP A 36 5.40 13.89 -27.99
C ASP A 36 5.73 13.83 -26.50
N CYS A 37 4.77 14.18 -25.65
CA CYS A 37 4.88 14.01 -24.20
C CYS A 37 5.17 12.54 -23.81
N LEU A 38 4.44 11.60 -24.41
CA LEU A 38 4.61 10.17 -24.18
C LEU A 38 5.93 9.62 -24.74
N ASN A 39 6.35 10.05 -25.93
CA ASN A 39 7.68 9.72 -26.48
C ASN A 39 8.79 10.18 -25.54
N ASN A 40 8.71 11.43 -25.05
CA ASN A 40 9.69 11.96 -24.11
C ASN A 40 9.77 11.14 -22.81
N LEU A 41 8.62 10.67 -22.29
CA LEU A 41 8.58 9.80 -21.11
C LEU A 41 9.16 8.41 -21.39
N ARG A 42 8.84 7.83 -22.54
CA ARG A 42 9.42 6.55 -22.98
C ARG A 42 10.94 6.63 -23.01
N ASP A 43 11.49 7.65 -23.67
CA ASP A 43 12.94 7.79 -23.91
C ASP A 43 13.70 8.01 -22.59
N GLN A 44 13.16 8.84 -21.70
CA GLN A 44 13.72 9.03 -20.36
C GLN A 44 13.72 7.74 -19.54
N THR A 45 12.68 6.94 -19.70
CA THR A 45 12.49 5.72 -18.92
C THR A 45 13.27 4.54 -19.49
N GLN A 46 13.57 4.54 -20.79
CA GLN A 46 14.27 3.46 -21.49
C GLN A 46 15.61 3.09 -20.83
N ARG A 47 16.37 4.10 -20.37
CA ARG A 47 17.67 3.87 -19.71
C ARG A 47 17.55 3.44 -18.25
N ARG A 48 16.50 3.89 -17.55
CA ARG A 48 16.37 3.70 -16.10
C ARG A 48 15.50 2.52 -15.71
N ASN A 49 14.48 2.22 -16.51
CA ASN A 49 13.54 1.13 -16.31
C ASN A 49 12.97 0.65 -17.67
N PRO A 50 13.64 -0.30 -18.34
CA PRO A 50 13.20 -0.80 -19.65
C PRO A 50 11.79 -1.39 -19.64
N VAL A 51 11.38 -1.97 -18.50
CA VAL A 51 10.06 -2.57 -18.31
C VAL A 51 8.97 -1.50 -18.35
N LEU A 52 9.19 -0.36 -17.70
CA LEU A 52 8.26 0.76 -17.73
C LEU A 52 8.22 1.48 -19.09
N SER A 53 9.36 1.54 -19.80
CA SER A 53 9.42 2.11 -21.16
C SER A 53 8.45 1.40 -22.12
N ARG A 54 8.30 0.07 -21.98
CA ARG A 54 7.34 -0.72 -22.77
C ARG A 54 5.89 -0.36 -22.53
N VAL A 55 5.52 0.03 -21.30
CA VAL A 55 4.16 0.51 -21.00
C VAL A 55 3.86 1.72 -21.87
N PHE A 56 4.80 2.67 -21.94
CA PHE A 56 4.65 3.85 -22.80
C PHE A 56 4.64 3.50 -24.28
N ASP A 57 5.44 2.53 -24.74
CA ASP A 57 5.37 2.04 -26.12
C ASP A 57 4.00 1.45 -26.49
N GLN A 58 3.41 0.65 -25.60
CA GLN A 58 2.08 0.08 -25.83
C GLN A 58 1.00 1.18 -25.86
N VAL A 59 1.07 2.13 -24.93
CA VAL A 59 0.16 3.29 -24.91
C VAL A 59 0.32 4.13 -26.18
N LEU A 60 1.55 4.39 -26.62
CA LEU A 60 1.85 5.11 -27.87
C LEU A 60 1.30 4.38 -29.10
N LYS A 61 1.44 3.06 -29.18
CA LYS A 61 0.86 2.26 -30.28
C LYS A 61 -0.66 2.37 -30.31
N HIS A 62 -1.34 2.28 -29.16
CA HIS A 62 -2.79 2.46 -29.09
C HIS A 62 -3.23 3.85 -29.54
N ILE A 63 -2.58 4.91 -29.06
CA ILE A 63 -2.90 6.29 -29.49
C ILE A 63 -2.54 6.52 -30.96
N GLY A 64 -1.47 5.88 -31.46
CA GLY A 64 -1.07 5.89 -32.86
C GLY A 64 -2.15 5.31 -33.78
N SER A 65 -2.85 4.27 -33.32
CA SER A 65 -3.97 3.64 -34.02
C SER A 65 -5.30 4.41 -33.95
N GLY A 66 -5.33 5.60 -33.32
CA GLY A 66 -6.52 6.45 -33.22
C GLY A 66 -7.36 6.26 -31.95
N HIS A 67 -6.93 5.40 -31.02
CA HIS A 67 -7.60 5.22 -29.74
C HIS A 67 -7.31 6.38 -28.78
N HIS A 68 -8.21 6.57 -27.81
CA HIS A 68 -8.10 7.59 -26.78
C HIS A 68 -7.18 7.16 -25.63
N LEU A 69 -6.66 8.11 -24.85
CA LEU A 69 -5.70 7.83 -23.78
C LEU A 69 -6.33 6.96 -22.67
N ASP A 70 -7.59 7.20 -22.34
CA ASP A 70 -8.35 6.42 -21.37
C ASP A 70 -8.39 4.93 -21.73
N THR A 71 -8.71 4.60 -22.98
CA THR A 71 -8.73 3.21 -23.46
C THR A 71 -7.33 2.60 -23.47
N ALA A 72 -6.30 3.36 -23.84
CA ALA A 72 -4.91 2.89 -23.87
C ALA A 72 -4.34 2.60 -22.47
N LEU A 73 -4.89 3.19 -21.41
CA LEU A 73 -4.47 2.98 -20.03
C LEU A 73 -5.20 1.83 -19.33
N THR A 74 -6.15 1.19 -20.00
CA THR A 74 -6.90 0.05 -19.46
C THR A 74 -5.96 -1.08 -19.08
N GLY A 75 -6.00 -1.52 -17.82
CA GLY A 75 -5.12 -2.56 -17.29
C GLY A 75 -3.76 -2.06 -16.78
N TYR A 76 -3.45 -0.76 -16.92
CA TYR A 76 -2.27 -0.11 -16.33
C TYR A 76 -2.62 0.86 -15.20
N ALA A 77 -3.74 1.57 -15.33
CA ALA A 77 -4.25 2.49 -14.32
C ALA A 77 -5.54 1.97 -13.68
N SER A 78 -5.89 2.48 -12.50
CA SER A 78 -7.17 2.13 -11.86
C SER A 78 -8.36 2.75 -12.61
N PRO A 79 -9.57 2.17 -12.51
CA PRO A 79 -10.76 2.71 -13.18
C PRO A 79 -11.07 4.17 -12.80
N GLU A 80 -10.81 4.56 -11.56
CA GLU A 80 -11.00 5.93 -11.06
C GLU A 80 -10.04 6.91 -11.77
N GLU A 81 -8.77 6.54 -11.94
CA GLU A 81 -7.78 7.33 -12.68
C GLU A 81 -8.21 7.49 -14.15
N ILE A 82 -8.62 6.39 -14.79
CA ILE A 82 -9.05 6.38 -16.20
C ILE A 82 -10.26 7.28 -16.40
N MET A 83 -11.25 7.23 -15.50
CA MET A 83 -12.46 8.04 -15.57
C MET A 83 -12.17 9.55 -15.49
N LEU A 84 -11.26 9.96 -14.60
CA LEU A 84 -10.84 11.36 -14.48
C LEU A 84 -10.12 11.84 -15.74
N ILE A 85 -9.22 11.02 -16.29
CA ILE A 85 -8.50 11.31 -17.53
C ILE A 85 -9.48 11.40 -18.72
N ALA A 86 -10.41 10.44 -18.83
CA ALA A 86 -11.43 10.42 -19.88
C ALA A 86 -12.32 11.66 -19.84
N SER A 87 -12.74 12.08 -18.64
CA SER A 87 -13.54 13.30 -18.44
C SER A 87 -12.78 14.55 -18.91
N GLY A 88 -11.51 14.69 -18.52
CA GLY A 88 -10.65 15.78 -18.98
C GLY A 88 -10.45 15.76 -20.50
N GLN A 89 -10.24 14.58 -21.09
CA GLN A 89 -10.06 14.44 -22.53
C GLN A 89 -11.31 14.83 -23.33
N LYS A 90 -12.50 14.40 -22.89
CA LYS A 90 -13.79 14.77 -23.52
C LYS A 90 -14.09 16.26 -23.42
N ALA A 91 -13.70 16.89 -22.31
CA ALA A 91 -13.86 18.32 -22.09
C ALA A 91 -12.80 19.19 -22.80
N GLY A 92 -11.83 18.58 -23.51
CA GLY A 92 -10.69 19.30 -24.08
C GLY A 92 -9.71 19.84 -23.03
N LYS A 93 -9.86 19.44 -21.77
CA LYS A 93 -9.06 19.84 -20.60
C LYS A 93 -8.28 18.65 -20.06
N LEU A 94 -7.53 17.98 -20.92
CA LEU A 94 -6.69 16.84 -20.55
C LEU A 94 -5.72 17.13 -19.38
N PRO A 95 -5.08 18.33 -19.30
CA PRO A 95 -4.21 18.66 -18.17
C PRO A 95 -4.92 18.59 -16.82
N ASP A 96 -6.18 19.04 -16.75
CA ASP A 96 -6.97 19.01 -15.51
C ASP A 96 -7.32 17.57 -15.10
N GLY A 97 -7.74 16.73 -16.06
CA GLY A 97 -8.04 15.32 -15.78
C GLY A 97 -6.82 14.55 -15.25
N LEU A 98 -5.64 14.78 -15.83
CA LEU A 98 -4.38 14.19 -15.38
C LEU A 98 -3.97 14.69 -13.99
N ARG A 99 -4.16 15.99 -13.70
CA ARG A 99 -3.88 16.56 -12.38
C ARG A 99 -4.80 15.95 -11.32
N MET A 100 -6.11 15.85 -11.60
CA MET A 100 -7.06 15.22 -10.68
C MET A 100 -6.72 13.74 -10.43
N ALA A 101 -6.31 13.00 -11.46
CA ALA A 101 -5.86 11.61 -11.29
C ALA A 101 -4.61 11.50 -10.41
N ALA A 102 -3.66 12.44 -10.53
CA ALA A 102 -2.50 12.50 -9.65
C ALA A 102 -2.87 12.83 -8.20
N GLU A 103 -3.73 13.83 -8.00
CA GLU A 103 -4.23 14.25 -6.68
C GLU A 103 -4.99 13.13 -5.97
N LEU A 104 -5.82 12.37 -6.71
CA LEU A 104 -6.51 11.19 -6.21
C LEU A 104 -5.52 10.16 -5.64
N LEU A 105 -4.48 9.83 -6.41
CA LEU A 105 -3.45 8.88 -5.97
C LEU A 105 -2.64 9.41 -4.78
N GLU A 106 -2.34 10.71 -4.74
CA GLU A 106 -1.63 11.34 -3.60
C GLU A 106 -2.46 11.32 -2.32
N ALA A 107 -3.76 11.65 -2.41
CA ALA A 107 -4.67 11.56 -1.29
C ALA A 107 -4.73 10.12 -0.76
N ARG A 108 -4.84 9.14 -1.68
CA ARG A 108 -4.83 7.71 -1.32
C ARG A 108 -3.54 7.30 -0.60
N ARG A 109 -2.39 7.72 -1.11
CA ARG A 109 -1.09 7.43 -0.50
C ARG A 109 -0.92 8.10 0.86
N ARG A 110 -1.44 9.33 1.02
CA ARG A 110 -1.43 10.05 2.30
C ARG A 110 -2.23 9.31 3.36
N ILE A 111 -3.44 8.84 3.02
CA ILE A 111 -4.28 8.07 3.95
C ILE A 111 -3.59 6.79 4.37
N VAL A 112 -3.09 6.00 3.41
CA VAL A 112 -2.39 4.74 3.71
C VAL A 112 -1.16 5.01 4.58
N GLY A 113 -0.37 6.03 4.25
CA GLY A 113 0.82 6.41 5.01
C GLY A 113 0.52 6.87 6.43
N ALA A 114 -0.57 7.61 6.64
CA ALA A 114 -1.01 8.02 7.98
C ALA A 114 -1.39 6.81 8.85
N VAL A 115 -2.11 5.85 8.27
CA VAL A 115 -2.51 4.62 8.97
C VAL A 115 -1.28 3.75 9.30
N THR A 116 -0.36 3.58 8.34
CA THR A 116 0.88 2.82 8.60
C THR A 116 1.75 3.51 9.64
N GLY A 117 1.87 4.83 9.59
CA GLY A 117 2.60 5.61 10.58
C GLY A 117 2.02 5.46 12.00
N ALA A 118 0.70 5.55 12.14
CA ALA A 118 0.02 5.40 13.44
C ALA A 118 0.15 4.00 14.03
N LEU A 119 0.15 2.95 13.20
CA LEU A 119 0.29 1.55 13.64
C LEU A 119 1.73 1.13 13.94
N ALA A 120 2.73 1.84 13.41
CA ALA A 120 4.14 1.49 13.58
C ALA A 120 4.56 1.46 15.06
N TYR A 121 4.15 2.46 15.84
CA TYR A 121 4.53 2.55 17.26
C TYR A 121 3.84 1.48 18.14
N PRO A 122 2.51 1.29 18.09
CA PRO A 122 1.85 0.20 18.82
C PRO A 122 2.41 -1.17 18.49
N LEU A 123 2.71 -1.44 17.22
CA LEU A 123 3.31 -2.72 16.81
C LEU A 123 4.72 -2.90 17.38
N PHE A 124 5.56 -1.87 17.31
CA PHE A 124 6.90 -1.90 17.90
C PHE A 124 6.86 -2.24 19.39
N LEU A 125 6.02 -1.55 20.16
CA LEU A 125 5.87 -1.80 21.60
C LEU A 125 5.31 -3.20 21.88
N PHE A 126 4.33 -3.65 21.09
CA PHE A 126 3.76 -4.98 21.19
C PHE A 126 4.81 -6.09 20.98
N PHE A 127 5.65 -5.96 19.95
CA PHE A 127 6.73 -6.91 19.69
C PHE A 127 7.78 -6.91 20.80
N MET A 128 8.13 -5.73 21.33
CA MET A 128 9.06 -5.62 22.45
C MET A 128 8.52 -6.32 23.70
N ALA A 129 7.24 -6.09 24.04
CA ALA A 129 6.56 -6.75 25.15
C ALA A 129 6.48 -8.27 24.95
N MET A 130 6.12 -8.74 23.75
CA MET A 130 6.11 -10.17 23.41
C MET A 130 7.50 -10.79 23.52
N GLY A 131 8.55 -10.11 23.04
CA GLY A 131 9.93 -10.57 23.17
C GLY A 131 10.34 -10.72 24.64
N MET A 132 10.00 -9.74 25.48
CA MET A 132 10.27 -9.82 26.92
C MET A 132 9.55 -11.00 27.57
N LEU A 133 8.26 -11.20 27.28
CA LEU A 133 7.49 -12.34 27.81
C LEU A 133 8.04 -13.68 27.31
N ALA A 134 8.53 -13.76 26.08
CA ALA A 134 9.17 -14.95 25.54
C ALA A 134 10.47 -15.29 26.29
N ILE A 135 11.28 -14.28 26.66
CA ILE A 135 12.47 -14.49 27.49
C ILE A 135 12.07 -15.08 28.86
N VAL A 136 11.04 -14.51 29.50
CA VAL A 136 10.53 -15.03 30.78
C VAL A 136 10.04 -16.47 30.62
N ALA A 137 9.34 -16.79 29.54
CA ALA A 137 8.84 -18.14 29.28
C ALA A 137 9.94 -19.18 29.04
N LEU A 138 10.98 -18.81 28.30
CA LEU A 138 12.02 -19.76 27.87
C LEU A 138 13.15 -19.92 28.89
N TYR A 139 13.44 -18.88 29.68
CA TYR A 139 14.57 -18.88 30.62
C TYR A 139 14.14 -18.82 32.09
N VAL A 140 13.19 -17.93 32.44
CA VAL A 140 12.83 -17.71 33.86
C VAL A 140 11.87 -18.79 34.37
N MET A 141 10.86 -19.13 33.58
CA MET A 141 9.89 -20.17 33.96
C MET A 141 10.51 -21.53 34.26
N PRO A 142 11.43 -22.11 33.46
CA PRO A 142 11.99 -23.42 33.79
C PRO A 142 12.74 -23.42 35.13
N GLU A 143 13.35 -22.31 35.53
CA GLU A 143 13.98 -22.18 36.86
C GLU A 143 12.92 -22.13 37.98
N LEU A 144 11.82 -21.41 37.78
CA LEU A 144 10.74 -21.33 38.77
C LEU A 144 10.03 -22.67 39.00
N VAL A 145 9.80 -23.44 37.92
CA VAL A 145 9.16 -24.77 38.01
C VAL A 145 10.04 -25.77 38.77
N GLN A 146 11.37 -25.63 38.72
CA GLN A 146 12.27 -26.46 39.52
C GLN A 146 12.19 -26.18 41.03
N LEU A 147 11.84 -24.95 41.41
CA LEU A 147 11.75 -24.52 42.80
C LEU A 147 10.37 -24.76 43.43
N SER A 148 9.31 -24.78 42.62
CA SER A 148 7.93 -24.93 43.10
C SER A 148 7.04 -25.56 42.04
N ASP A 149 6.25 -26.57 42.44
CA ASP A 149 5.31 -27.24 41.55
C ASP A 149 4.20 -26.28 41.07
N PRO A 150 4.05 -26.03 39.75
CA PRO A 150 3.05 -25.14 39.18
C PRO A 150 1.61 -25.51 39.53
N GLY A 151 1.37 -26.77 39.91
CA GLY A 151 0.05 -27.25 40.34
C GLY A 151 -0.49 -26.51 41.57
N ASN A 152 0.39 -25.99 42.44
CA ASN A 152 0.02 -25.33 43.69
C ASN A 152 -0.11 -23.80 43.56
N TRP A 153 0.21 -23.23 42.40
CA TRP A 153 0.13 -21.78 42.20
C TRP A 153 -1.34 -21.36 42.01
N THR A 154 -1.76 -20.34 42.75
CA THR A 154 -3.11 -19.75 42.66
C THR A 154 -3.04 -18.25 42.42
N GLY A 155 -4.10 -17.67 41.85
CA GLY A 155 -4.17 -16.23 41.55
C GLY A 155 -3.22 -15.79 40.43
N PHE A 156 -2.50 -14.69 40.66
CA PHE A 156 -1.64 -14.04 39.67
C PHE A 156 -0.51 -14.94 39.15
N ALA A 157 0.08 -15.78 40.01
CA ALA A 157 1.16 -16.69 39.65
C ALA A 157 0.73 -17.71 38.59
N ARG A 158 -0.47 -18.29 38.73
CA ARG A 158 -1.03 -19.23 37.73
C ARG A 158 -1.39 -18.52 36.43
N GLY A 159 -1.91 -17.30 36.50
CA GLY A 159 -2.20 -16.48 35.31
C GLY A 159 -0.93 -16.17 34.52
N LEU A 160 0.14 -15.77 35.20
CA LEU A 160 1.44 -15.49 34.58
C LEU A 160 2.02 -16.75 33.93
N TYR A 161 1.93 -17.90 34.60
CA TYR A 161 2.36 -19.19 34.07
C TYR A 161 1.60 -19.57 32.79
N LEU A 162 0.28 -19.40 32.75
CA LEU A 162 -0.53 -19.71 31.56
C LEU A 162 -0.19 -18.80 30.37
N ILE A 163 -0.02 -17.50 30.60
CA ILE A 163 0.37 -16.55 29.54
C ILE A 163 1.77 -16.88 29.03
N SER A 164 2.69 -17.15 29.94
CA SER A 164 4.08 -17.44 29.63
C SER A 164 4.24 -18.75 28.85
N THR A 165 3.61 -19.83 29.30
CA THR A 165 3.61 -21.11 28.58
C THR A 165 2.86 -21.05 27.25
N PHE A 166 1.79 -20.26 27.15
CA PHE A 166 1.12 -20.00 25.88
C PHE A 166 2.05 -19.31 24.87
N ILE A 167 2.79 -18.28 25.30
CA ILE A 167 3.76 -17.56 24.44
C ILE A 167 4.93 -18.46 24.02
N GLY A 168 5.41 -19.33 24.92
CA GLY A 168 6.46 -20.31 24.61
C GLY A 168 5.98 -21.52 23.78
N SER A 169 4.68 -21.71 23.60
CA SER A 169 4.10 -22.83 22.85
C SER A 169 4.08 -22.58 21.34
N TRP A 170 3.99 -23.65 20.54
CA TRP A 170 3.78 -23.56 19.09
C TRP A 170 2.53 -22.75 18.73
N GLY A 171 1.47 -22.83 19.55
CA GLY A 171 0.24 -22.04 19.39
C GLY A 171 0.47 -20.54 19.55
N GLY A 172 1.33 -20.13 20.50
CA GLY A 172 1.71 -18.73 20.70
C GLY A 172 2.49 -18.17 19.51
N ILE A 173 3.45 -18.93 18.99
CA ILE A 173 4.23 -18.55 17.80
C ILE A 173 3.30 -18.40 16.58
N VAL A 174 2.39 -19.36 16.36
CA VAL A 174 1.41 -19.30 15.26
C VAL A 174 0.47 -18.10 15.42
N LEU A 175 -0.01 -17.82 16.64
CA LEU A 175 -0.87 -16.67 16.91
C LEU A 175 -0.13 -15.36 16.66
N LEU A 176 1.12 -15.25 17.11
CA LEU A 176 1.96 -14.07 16.89
C LEU A 176 2.21 -13.86 15.39
N ALA A 177 2.57 -14.92 14.66
CA ALA A 177 2.72 -14.89 13.21
C ALA A 177 1.40 -14.52 12.49
N ALA A 178 0.25 -15.00 12.97
CA ALA A 178 -1.07 -14.64 12.44
C ALA A 178 -1.42 -13.17 12.74
N LEU A 179 -1.02 -12.64 13.90
CA LEU A 179 -1.23 -11.23 14.26
C LEU A 179 -0.33 -10.32 13.41
N VAL A 180 0.95 -10.68 13.23
CA VAL A 180 1.85 -9.97 12.31
C VAL A 180 1.32 -10.04 10.88
N GLY A 181 0.98 -11.23 10.42
CA GLY A 181 0.43 -11.47 9.09
C GLY A 181 -0.89 -10.75 8.88
N GLY A 182 -1.73 -10.67 9.91
CA GLY A 182 -2.98 -9.92 9.93
C GLY A 182 -2.75 -8.41 9.88
N CYS A 183 -1.78 -7.87 10.62
CA CYS A 183 -1.41 -6.46 10.55
C CYS A 183 -0.79 -6.09 9.21
N VAL A 184 0.15 -6.90 8.70
CA VAL A 184 0.77 -6.72 7.37
C VAL A 184 -0.27 -6.89 6.27
N GLY A 185 -1.16 -7.87 6.40
CA GLY A 185 -2.28 -8.11 5.49
C GLY A 185 -3.27 -6.97 5.51
N LEU A 186 -3.67 -6.47 6.68
CA LEU A 186 -4.56 -5.31 6.82
C LEU A 186 -3.91 -4.07 6.19
N VAL A 187 -2.65 -3.78 6.53
CA VAL A 187 -1.88 -2.68 5.94
C VAL A 187 -1.70 -2.83 4.43
N GLY A 188 -1.43 -4.03 3.95
CA GLY A 188 -1.25 -4.36 2.53
C GLY A 188 -2.56 -4.43 1.75
N THR A 189 -3.69 -4.64 2.43
CA THR A 189 -5.03 -4.67 1.84
C THR A 189 -5.71 -3.30 1.88
N LEU A 190 -5.24 -2.34 2.71
CA LEU A 190 -5.65 -0.92 2.63
C LEU A 190 -5.51 -0.32 1.21
N PRO A 191 -4.41 -0.55 0.45
CA PRO A 191 -4.33 -0.12 -0.95
C PRO A 191 -5.14 -1.00 -1.93
N LEU A 192 -5.90 -2.00 -1.47
CA LEU A 192 -6.91 -2.71 -2.26
C LEU A 192 -8.35 -2.39 -1.79
N TRP A 193 -8.53 -1.66 -0.69
CA TRP A 193 -9.84 -1.26 -0.19
C TRP A 193 -10.43 -0.09 -1.00
N THR A 194 -10.96 -0.42 -2.18
CA THR A 194 -11.84 0.44 -3.00
C THR A 194 -13.33 0.10 -2.78
N GLY A 195 -13.71 -0.21 -1.53
CA GLY A 195 -15.05 -0.72 -1.19
C GLY A 195 -15.86 0.13 -0.18
N PRO A 196 -17.13 -0.24 0.10
CA PRO A 196 -18.07 0.49 0.95
C PRO A 196 -17.61 0.68 2.41
N ALA A 197 -16.59 -0.05 2.86
CA ALA A 197 -15.96 0.14 4.17
C ALA A 197 -15.31 1.54 4.33
N ARG A 198 -14.93 2.21 3.23
CA ARG A 198 -14.43 3.60 3.26
C ARG A 198 -15.49 4.61 3.70
N LYS A 199 -16.76 4.38 3.34
CA LYS A 199 -17.90 5.24 3.79
C LYS A 199 -18.10 5.21 5.31
N ILE A 200 -17.70 4.13 5.97
CA ILE A 200 -17.76 4.00 7.43
C ILE A 200 -16.53 4.65 8.08
N ALA A 201 -15.35 4.49 7.49
CA ALA A 201 -14.13 5.12 7.99
C ALA A 201 -14.13 6.66 7.85
N ASP A 202 -14.64 7.18 6.73
CA ASP A 202 -14.76 8.63 6.50
C ASP A 202 -15.81 9.29 7.43
N ARG A 203 -16.61 8.49 8.15
CA ARG A 203 -17.56 8.97 9.17
C ARG A 203 -16.87 9.29 10.51
N PHE A 204 -15.63 8.85 10.72
CA PHE A 204 -14.84 9.20 11.90
C PHE A 204 -13.90 10.37 11.57
N PRO A 205 -14.26 11.61 11.95
CA PRO A 205 -13.38 12.76 11.74
C PRO A 205 -12.05 12.56 12.50
N PRO A 206 -10.92 13.06 11.96
CA PRO A 206 -9.70 13.19 12.74
C PRO A 206 -10.01 14.07 13.96
N GLY A 207 -9.62 13.62 15.15
CA GLY A 207 -9.81 14.36 16.39
C GLY A 207 -9.29 15.80 16.30
N PRO A 208 -9.76 16.71 17.17
CA PRO A 208 -9.48 18.13 17.06
C PRO A 208 -7.97 18.37 17.03
N CYS A 209 -7.51 19.09 16.00
CA CYS A 209 -6.19 19.69 15.97
C CYS A 209 -6.06 20.57 17.21
N THR A 210 -5.34 20.08 18.22
CA THR A 210 -4.90 20.93 19.32
C THR A 210 -3.84 21.88 18.76
N ALA A 211 -4.18 23.16 18.83
CA ALA A 211 -3.37 24.32 18.47
C ALA A 211 -2.04 24.39 19.25
#